data_AF-A0A5K3FF62-F1
#
_entry.id   AF-A0A5K3FF62-F1
#
_cell.length_a   1.000
_cell.length_b   1.000
_cell.length_c   1.000
_cell.angle_alpha   90.00
_cell.angle_beta   90.00
_cell.angle_gamma   90.00
#
_symmetry.space_group_name_H-M   'P 1'
#
loop_
_entity.id
_entity.type
_entity.pdbx_description
1 polymer ?
#
loop_
_entity_poly.entity_id
_entity_poly.type
_entity_poly.pdbx_seq_one_letter_code
_entity_poly.pdbx_strand_id
1 'polypeptide(L)'
;MLRSVSQCVFGQFIRFANVNFRKARYSTLPHSALGMGGSKSDGIASSIEFYLQNFQSYENMLEEERIKYKNGQKFLARLMGQDPSSFGQEQVDEAIRYLFPSGLKSRRAHPKLKPPEEVYPEKKKLQFDKTGRPFHDLYYTGRPAYFDVMHVIRLPEVIHFPRKPAVYWKISTISLTEVTSTVILLPSRTRDHWFWPLVSGLQRTS
;
A
#
# COMPACT_ATOMS: atom_id res chain seq x y z
N MET A 1 -13.54 76.33 18.01
CA MET A 1 -13.02 75.97 16.69
C MET A 1 -11.77 75.12 16.91
N LEU A 2 -11.84 73.79 16.74
CA LEU A 2 -11.19 73.00 15.65
C LEU A 2 -9.64 73.12 15.69
N ARG A 3 -8.78 72.10 15.82
CA ARG A 3 -8.76 70.65 15.50
C ARG A 3 -7.61 70.03 16.34
N SER A 4 -7.75 68.83 16.92
CA SER A 4 -7.36 67.53 16.36
C SER A 4 -5.97 67.51 15.70
N VAL A 5 -4.96 66.90 16.36
CA VAL A 5 -4.24 65.67 15.94
C VAL A 5 -3.25 65.33 17.07
N SER A 6 -3.57 64.31 17.88
CA SER A 6 -2.56 63.57 18.64
C SER A 6 -3.00 62.10 18.59
N GLN A 7 -2.48 61.38 17.59
CA GLN A 7 -2.70 59.95 17.49
C GLN A 7 -1.80 59.27 18.51
N CYS A 8 -2.45 58.78 19.57
CA CYS A 8 -1.88 57.87 20.54
C CYS A 8 -1.19 56.70 19.84
N VAL A 9 0.13 56.68 19.99
CA VAL A 9 0.96 55.50 19.93
C VAL A 9 0.65 54.65 21.18
N PHE A 10 0.76 53.33 21.06
CA PHE A 10 0.62 52.33 22.14
C PHE A 10 -0.80 52.01 22.60
N GLY A 11 -1.33 50.87 22.14
CA GLY A 11 -2.48 50.26 22.80
C GLY A 11 -3.32 49.25 22.04
N GLN A 12 -2.85 48.67 20.93
CA GLN A 12 -3.52 47.50 20.32
C GLN A 12 -2.50 46.43 19.98
N PHE A 13 -1.97 45.81 21.02
CA PHE A 13 -1.20 44.59 20.94
C PHE A 13 -2.00 43.49 21.66
N ILE A 14 -2.24 42.40 20.93
CA ILE A 14 -2.70 41.08 21.39
C ILE A 14 -4.18 40.99 21.82
N ARG A 15 -5.07 40.87 20.83
CA ARG A 15 -6.08 39.80 20.88
C ARG A 15 -5.59 38.64 20.02
N PHE A 16 -4.66 37.85 20.56
CA PHE A 16 -4.38 36.52 20.03
C PHE A 16 -4.77 35.48 21.08
N ALA A 17 -5.38 34.41 20.56
CA ALA A 17 -5.57 33.12 21.19
C ALA A 17 -6.69 33.00 22.24
N ASN A 18 -7.94 33.11 21.78
CA ASN A 18 -8.89 32.09 22.21
C ASN A 18 -8.53 30.81 21.44
N VAL A 19 -7.66 29.99 22.03
CA VAL A 19 -7.43 28.62 21.58
C VAL A 19 -8.70 27.86 21.87
N ASN A 20 -9.66 27.96 20.95
CA ASN A 20 -10.59 26.88 20.75
C ASN A 20 -9.74 25.65 20.39
N PHE A 21 -9.38 24.89 21.43
CA PHE A 21 -8.90 23.53 21.33
C PHE A 21 -10.06 22.71 20.77
N ARG A 22 -10.30 22.88 19.47
CA ARG A 22 -11.12 21.99 18.69
C ARG A 22 -10.32 20.69 18.67
N LYS A 23 -10.63 19.81 19.63
CA LYS A 23 -10.33 18.39 19.52
C LYS A 23 -10.55 18.02 18.06
N ALA A 24 -9.53 17.41 17.46
CA ALA A 24 -9.66 16.78 16.15
C ALA A 24 -11.00 16.05 16.15
N ARG A 25 -11.92 16.51 15.32
CA ARG A 25 -13.14 15.78 15.06
C ARG A 25 -12.63 14.50 14.42
N TYR A 26 -12.58 13.41 15.17
CA TYR A 26 -12.79 12.11 14.58
C TYR A 26 -13.98 12.30 13.65
N SER A 27 -13.79 12.06 12.36
CA SER A 27 -14.84 12.06 11.34
C SER A 27 -16.11 11.56 12.02
N THR A 28 -17.09 12.45 12.14
CA THR A 28 -18.30 12.24 12.93
C THR A 28 -18.80 10.83 12.71
N LEU A 29 -18.77 10.00 13.76
CA LEU A 29 -19.61 8.82 13.81
C LEU A 29 -21.02 9.29 13.42
N PRO A 30 -21.73 8.60 12.51
CA PRO A 30 -23.06 9.03 12.15
C PRO A 30 -23.87 9.21 13.43
N HIS A 31 -24.39 10.42 13.61
CA HIS A 31 -25.39 10.74 14.62
C HIS A 31 -26.68 10.00 14.26
N SER A 32 -26.70 8.70 14.48
CA SER A 32 -27.89 7.85 14.41
C SER A 32 -27.56 6.51 15.05
N ALA A 33 -27.48 6.49 16.38
CA ALA A 33 -27.83 5.34 17.23
C ALA A 33 -27.77 5.71 18.73
N LEU A 34 -28.34 6.85 19.13
CA LEU A 34 -28.83 6.99 20.49
C LEU A 34 -30.35 6.91 20.41
N GLY A 35 -30.87 5.73 20.71
CA GLY A 35 -32.29 5.45 20.82
C GLY A 35 -32.78 4.52 19.72
N MET A 36 -32.82 3.22 20.04
CA MET A 36 -33.87 2.24 19.72
C MET A 36 -33.27 0.83 19.81
N GLY A 37 -33.99 -0.10 20.43
CA GLY A 37 -33.52 -1.45 20.74
C GLY A 37 -33.28 -2.32 19.51
N GLY A 38 -32.11 -2.16 18.87
CA GLY A 38 -31.62 -3.02 17.80
C GLY A 38 -30.79 -4.19 18.34
N SER A 39 -30.75 -5.28 17.58
CA SER A 39 -29.96 -6.47 17.91
C SER A 39 -28.46 -6.18 17.76
N LYS A 40 -27.59 -6.95 18.45
CA LYS A 40 -26.12 -6.78 18.36
C LYS A 40 -25.60 -6.87 16.92
N SER A 41 -26.26 -7.67 16.07
CA SER A 41 -25.95 -7.81 14.65
C SER A 41 -26.15 -6.51 13.86
N ASP A 42 -27.17 -5.72 14.20
CA ASP A 42 -27.49 -4.48 13.48
C ASP A 42 -26.40 -3.42 13.73
N GLY A 43 -25.90 -3.35 14.97
CA GLY A 43 -24.76 -2.50 15.32
C GLY A 43 -23.48 -2.88 14.58
N ILE A 44 -23.23 -4.18 14.40
CA ILE A 44 -22.07 -4.69 13.64
C ILE A 44 -22.22 -4.31 12.16
N ALA A 45 -23.38 -4.57 11.54
CA ALA A 45 -23.64 -4.22 10.14
C ALA A 45 -23.46 -2.71 9.88
N SER A 46 -24.03 -1.86 10.74
CA SER A 46 -23.87 -0.40 10.64
C SER A 46 -22.41 0.03 10.71
N SER A 47 -21.62 -0.58 11.61
CA SER A 47 -20.19 -0.28 11.73
C SER A 47 -19.39 -0.69 10.48
N ILE A 48 -19.76 -1.82 9.85
CA ILE A 48 -19.15 -2.33 8.61
C ILE A 48 -19.45 -1.38 7.44
N GLU A 49 -20.71 -0.98 7.29
CA GLU A 49 -21.13 -0.06 6.23
C GLU A 49 -20.41 1.28 6.30
N PHE A 50 -20.31 1.86 7.51
CA PHE A 50 -19.59 3.13 7.71
C PHE A 50 -18.12 3.03 7.29
N TYR A 51 -17.46 1.90 7.61
CA TYR A 51 -16.07 1.69 7.19
C TYR A 51 -15.94 1.57 5.67
N LEU A 52 -16.84 0.84 5.01
CA LEU A 52 -16.87 0.72 3.55
C LEU A 52 -17.12 2.07 2.87
N GLN A 53 -18.06 2.85 3.39
CA GLN A 53 -18.36 4.20 2.90
C GLN A 53 -17.15 5.13 3.06
N ASN A 54 -16.44 5.07 4.19
CA ASN A 54 -15.23 5.85 4.41
C ASN A 54 -14.07 5.46 3.48
N PHE A 55 -13.97 4.17 3.14
CA PHE A 55 -12.99 3.69 2.16
C PHE A 55 -13.33 4.23 0.76
N GLN A 56 -14.59 4.09 0.32
CA GLN A 56 -15.04 4.59 -0.98
C GLN A 56 -14.92 6.11 -1.10
N SER A 57 -15.30 6.87 -0.08
CA SER A 57 -15.18 8.33 -0.09
C SER A 57 -13.73 8.78 -0.19
N TYR A 58 -12.79 8.05 0.42
CA TYR A 58 -11.36 8.32 0.30
C TYR A 58 -10.82 8.02 -1.10
N GLU A 59 -11.19 6.90 -1.71
CA GLU A 59 -10.79 6.57 -3.09
C GLU A 59 -11.30 7.61 -4.09
N ASN A 60 -12.56 8.04 -3.94
CA ASN A 60 -13.14 9.10 -4.77
C ASN A 60 -12.38 10.43 -4.59
N MET A 61 -12.07 10.80 -3.34
CA MET A 61 -11.27 11.99 -3.04
C MET A 61 -9.88 11.91 -3.70
N LEU A 62 -9.20 10.77 -3.63
CA LEU A 62 -7.90 10.60 -4.29
C LEU A 62 -7.99 10.76 -5.81
N GLU A 63 -9.03 10.20 -6.44
CA GLU A 63 -9.22 10.33 -7.88
C GLU A 63 -9.48 11.79 -8.31
N GLU A 64 -10.30 12.52 -7.55
CA GLU A 64 -10.49 13.95 -7.76
C GLU A 64 -9.17 14.73 -7.68
N GLU A 65 -8.34 14.42 -6.68
CA GLU A 65 -7.02 15.06 -6.52
C GLU A 65 -6.06 14.70 -7.66
N ARG A 66 -6.10 13.49 -8.22
CA ARG A 66 -5.33 13.13 -9.43
C ARG A 66 -5.72 13.98 -10.62
N ILE A 67 -7.02 14.19 -10.81
CA ILE A 67 -7.54 15.02 -11.91
C ILE A 67 -7.10 16.47 -11.72
N LYS A 68 -7.24 17.02 -10.50
CA LYS A 68 -6.78 18.37 -10.16
C LYS A 68 -5.28 18.53 -10.38
N TYR A 69 -4.48 17.54 -9.97
CA TYR A 69 -3.04 17.52 -10.18
C TYR A 69 -2.67 17.56 -11.67
N LYS A 70 -3.27 16.68 -12.49
CA LYS A 70 -3.03 16.66 -13.96
C LYS A 70 -3.43 17.97 -14.63
N ASN A 71 -4.54 18.58 -14.20
CA ASN A 71 -4.98 19.88 -14.71
C ASN A 71 -4.03 21.00 -14.29
N GLY A 72 -3.57 20.98 -13.03
CA GLY A 72 -2.58 21.91 -12.50
C GLY A 72 -1.23 21.80 -13.21
N GLN A 73 -0.77 20.59 -13.50
CA GLN A 73 0.46 20.33 -14.25
C GLN A 73 0.39 20.93 -15.67
N LYS A 74 -0.71 20.68 -16.40
CA LYS A 74 -0.94 21.27 -17.73
C LYS A 74 -1.02 22.79 -17.69
N PHE A 75 -1.65 23.34 -16.66
CA PHE A 75 -1.75 24.78 -16.46
C PHE A 75 -0.38 25.40 -16.17
N LEU A 76 0.42 24.77 -15.32
CA LEU A 76 1.77 25.21 -14.99
C LEU A 76 2.68 25.19 -16.23
N ALA A 77 2.62 24.15 -17.06
CA ALA A 77 3.35 24.11 -18.33
C ALA A 77 3.03 25.31 -19.23
N ARG A 78 1.73 25.66 -19.35
CA ARG A 78 1.29 26.85 -20.11
C ARG A 78 1.86 28.15 -19.54
N LEU A 79 1.88 28.31 -18.22
CA LEU A 79 2.47 29.50 -17.57
C LEU A 79 3.97 29.64 -17.83
N MET A 80 4.67 28.51 -17.89
CA MET A 80 6.12 28.47 -18.16
C MET A 80 6.46 28.50 -19.65
N GLY A 81 5.46 28.51 -20.54
CA GLY A 81 5.66 28.45 -21.98
C GLY A 81 6.24 27.11 -22.48
N GLN A 82 6.12 26.04 -21.68
CA GLN A 82 6.57 24.69 -22.02
C GLN A 82 5.41 23.86 -22.57
N ASP A 83 5.71 22.77 -23.27
CA ASP A 83 4.68 21.87 -23.78
C ASP A 83 4.09 21.00 -22.65
N PRO A 84 2.75 20.79 -22.63
CA PRO A 84 2.09 20.08 -21.53
C PRO A 84 2.35 18.56 -21.52
N SER A 85 2.93 18.02 -22.59
CA SER A 85 3.18 16.58 -22.75
C SER A 85 4.56 16.17 -22.25
N SER A 86 5.59 17.01 -22.42
CA SER A 86 6.96 16.73 -21.92
C SER A 86 7.18 17.14 -20.47
N PHE A 87 6.24 17.88 -19.87
CA PHE A 87 6.44 18.55 -18.58
C PHE A 87 6.60 17.56 -17.40
N GLY A 88 7.85 17.36 -16.97
CA GLY A 88 8.24 16.42 -15.91
C GLY A 88 8.15 16.98 -14.49
N GLN A 89 8.29 16.11 -13.48
CA GLN A 89 8.21 16.52 -12.07
C GLN A 89 9.33 17.48 -11.64
N GLU A 90 10.53 17.34 -12.20
CA GLU A 90 11.66 18.22 -11.89
C GLU A 90 11.40 19.66 -12.36
N GLN A 91 10.83 19.80 -13.57
CA GLN A 91 10.41 21.09 -14.13
C GLN A 91 9.25 21.70 -13.34
N VAL A 92 8.31 20.88 -12.85
CA VAL A 92 7.25 21.32 -11.92
C VAL A 92 7.86 21.92 -10.66
N ASP A 93 8.81 21.21 -10.03
CA ASP A 93 9.44 21.65 -8.77
C ASP A 93 10.28 22.93 -8.99
N GLU A 94 10.95 23.06 -10.12
CA GLU A 94 11.68 24.29 -10.50
C GLU A 94 10.75 25.48 -10.75
N ALA A 95 9.70 25.27 -11.55
CA ALA A 95 8.71 26.31 -11.85
C ALA A 95 8.05 26.84 -10.57
N ILE A 96 7.72 25.97 -9.62
CA ILE A 96 7.12 26.37 -8.35
C ILE A 96 8.10 27.19 -7.50
N ARG A 97 9.37 26.80 -7.46
CA ARG A 97 10.39 27.57 -6.74
C ARG A 97 10.59 28.97 -7.32
N TYR A 98 10.44 29.11 -8.64
CA TYR A 98 10.52 30.39 -9.32
C TYR A 98 9.28 31.26 -9.08
N LEU A 99 8.09 30.70 -9.30
CA LEU A 99 6.81 31.43 -9.16
C LEU A 99 6.48 31.79 -7.71
N PHE A 100 6.79 30.90 -6.77
CA PHE A 100 6.50 31.05 -5.34
C PHE A 100 7.77 30.93 -4.50
N PRO A 101 8.62 31.96 -4.48
CA PRO A 101 9.83 31.95 -3.67
C PRO A 101 9.46 31.96 -2.18
N SER A 102 9.93 30.96 -1.42
CA SER A 102 9.75 30.90 0.03
C SER A 102 11.08 31.09 0.78
N GLY A 103 11.12 31.97 1.78
CA GLY A 103 12.28 32.22 2.63
C GLY A 103 12.47 31.23 3.79
N LEU A 104 11.74 30.11 3.81
CA LEU A 104 11.81 29.12 4.88
C LEU A 104 13.08 28.26 4.75
N LYS A 105 13.75 27.96 5.87
CA LYS A 105 14.97 27.11 5.87
C LYS A 105 14.68 25.63 5.60
N SER A 106 13.50 25.14 5.99
CA SER A 106 13.14 23.73 5.88
C SER A 106 12.47 23.42 4.54
N ARG A 107 13.10 22.58 3.72
CA ARG A 107 12.58 22.14 2.40
C ARG A 107 11.19 21.47 2.45
N ARG A 108 10.77 20.95 3.61
CA ARG A 108 9.44 20.36 3.78
C ARG A 108 8.33 21.40 3.85
N ALA A 109 8.66 22.63 4.23
CA ALA A 109 7.70 23.73 4.37
C ALA A 109 7.57 24.58 3.09
N HIS A 110 8.38 24.30 2.05
CA HIS A 110 8.23 24.98 0.76
C HIS A 110 6.92 24.54 0.09
N PRO A 111 6.30 25.40 -0.74
CA PRO A 111 5.21 25.00 -1.63
C PRO A 111 5.64 23.85 -2.54
N LYS A 112 4.77 22.86 -2.75
CA LYS A 112 5.03 21.68 -3.60
C LYS A 112 3.77 21.31 -4.37
N LEU A 113 3.94 20.85 -5.61
CA LEU A 113 2.90 20.21 -6.40
C LEU A 113 3.39 18.80 -6.75
N LYS A 114 2.86 17.82 -6.04
CA LYS A 114 3.23 16.41 -6.15
C LYS A 114 1.97 15.59 -6.41
N PRO A 115 2.08 14.40 -7.01
CA PRO A 115 0.95 13.50 -7.16
C PRO A 115 0.37 13.14 -5.77
N PRO A 116 -0.95 12.90 -5.67
CA PRO A 116 -1.62 12.70 -4.39
C PRO A 116 -1.10 11.48 -3.62
N GLU A 117 -0.57 10.46 -4.31
CA GLU A 117 0.03 9.26 -3.70
C GLU A 117 1.24 9.58 -2.81
N GLU A 118 2.01 10.62 -3.13
CA GLU A 118 3.17 11.02 -2.34
C GLU A 118 2.81 12.00 -1.22
N VAL A 119 1.73 12.76 -1.39
CA VAL A 119 1.29 13.80 -0.45
C VAL A 119 0.44 13.22 0.66
N TYR A 120 -0.51 12.35 0.31
CA TYR A 120 -1.38 11.70 1.26
C TYR A 120 -0.74 10.39 1.77
N PRO A 121 -0.83 10.11 3.08
CA PRO A 121 -0.31 8.85 3.59
C PRO A 121 -1.09 7.66 3.02
N GLU A 122 -0.40 6.56 2.76
CA GLU A 122 -1.03 5.31 2.34
C GLU A 122 -2.01 4.82 3.40
N LYS A 123 -3.28 4.69 3.02
CA LYS A 123 -4.28 4.07 3.88
C LYS A 123 -4.25 2.56 3.70
N LYS A 124 -4.55 1.84 4.79
CA LYS A 124 -4.73 0.38 4.72
C LYS A 124 -5.85 0.06 3.75
N LYS A 125 -5.61 -0.93 2.89
CA LYS A 125 -6.64 -1.52 2.03
C LYS A 125 -7.77 -2.10 2.88
N LEU A 126 -8.91 -2.30 2.24
CA LEU A 126 -10.07 -2.93 2.86
C LEU A 126 -9.70 -4.30 3.44
N GLN A 127 -10.09 -4.56 4.69
CA GLN A 127 -9.73 -5.79 5.41
C GLN A 127 -10.86 -6.81 5.48
N PHE A 128 -12.10 -6.41 5.19
CA PHE A 128 -13.29 -7.23 5.30
C PHE A 128 -14.28 -7.00 4.16
N ASP A 129 -15.09 -8.02 3.91
CA ASP A 129 -16.22 -7.99 3.00
C ASP A 129 -17.44 -7.26 3.58
N LYS A 130 -18.44 -7.01 2.73
CA LYS A 130 -19.77 -6.52 3.14
C LYS A 130 -20.45 -7.41 4.19
N THR A 131 -20.14 -8.71 4.18
CA THR A 131 -20.64 -9.68 5.15
C THR A 131 -19.92 -9.62 6.50
N GLY A 132 -18.85 -8.82 6.62
CA GLY A 132 -18.00 -8.75 7.80
C GLY A 132 -16.92 -9.83 7.88
N ARG A 133 -16.82 -10.72 6.88
CA ARG A 133 -15.76 -11.73 6.81
C ARG A 133 -14.42 -11.07 6.47
N PRO A 134 -13.36 -11.24 7.30
CA PRO A 134 -12.04 -10.74 6.96
C PRO A 134 -11.43 -11.46 5.75
N PHE A 135 -10.64 -10.76 4.94
CA PHE A 135 -9.94 -11.34 3.79
C PHE A 135 -8.72 -12.18 4.19
N HIS A 136 -8.07 -11.80 5.29
CA HIS A 136 -6.82 -12.39 5.74
C HIS A 136 -7.06 -13.25 6.98
N ASP A 137 -6.55 -14.49 6.99
CA ASP A 137 -6.79 -15.44 8.08
C ASP A 137 -6.24 -14.93 9.43
N LEU A 138 -5.04 -14.34 9.42
CA LEU A 138 -4.42 -13.73 10.60
C LEU A 138 -5.02 -12.36 11.01
N TYR A 139 -6.19 -11.97 10.50
CA TYR A 139 -6.81 -10.66 10.83
C TYR A 139 -6.98 -10.45 12.34
N TYR A 140 -7.45 -11.47 13.06
CA TYR A 140 -7.71 -11.39 14.50
C TYR A 140 -6.46 -11.29 15.37
N THR A 141 -5.26 -11.37 14.77
CA THR A 141 -3.99 -11.07 15.47
C THR A 141 -3.74 -9.57 15.62
N GLY A 142 -4.52 -8.72 14.94
CA GLY A 142 -4.39 -7.26 14.93
C GLY A 142 -3.31 -6.71 14.00
N ARG A 143 -2.28 -7.51 13.66
CA ARG A 143 -1.20 -7.13 12.73
C ARG A 143 -0.96 -8.24 11.70
N PRO A 144 -1.92 -8.49 10.78
CA PRO A 144 -1.85 -9.62 9.84
C PRO A 144 -0.57 -9.60 8.99
N ALA A 145 -0.21 -8.46 8.39
CA ALA A 145 0.99 -8.35 7.55
C ALA A 145 2.31 -8.65 8.29
N TYR A 146 2.39 -8.35 9.60
CA TYR A 146 3.58 -8.64 10.40
C TYR A 146 3.72 -10.13 10.67
N PHE A 147 2.63 -10.77 11.12
CA PHE A 147 2.65 -12.19 11.44
C PHE A 147 2.69 -13.08 10.21
N ASP A 148 2.17 -12.60 9.08
CA ASP A 148 2.29 -13.28 7.79
C ASP A 148 3.77 -13.37 7.38
N VAL A 149 4.50 -12.26 7.42
CA VAL A 149 5.95 -12.25 7.16
C VAL A 149 6.70 -13.14 8.15
N MET A 150 6.35 -13.10 9.44
CA MET A 150 6.98 -14.00 10.43
C MET A 150 6.68 -15.48 10.19
N HIS A 151 5.47 -15.80 9.76
CA HIS A 151 5.07 -17.16 9.46
C HIS A 151 5.82 -17.68 8.22
N VAL A 152 5.93 -16.87 7.16
CA VAL A 152 6.70 -17.19 5.96
C VAL A 152 8.19 -17.37 6.30
N ILE A 153 8.79 -16.46 7.07
CA ILE A 153 10.22 -16.49 7.43
C ILE A 153 10.55 -17.61 8.44
N ARG A 154 9.60 -18.04 9.28
CA ARG A 154 9.80 -19.15 10.23
C ARG A 154 9.71 -20.53 9.58
N LEU A 155 9.11 -20.63 8.40
CA LEU A 155 8.89 -21.90 7.71
C LEU A 155 9.82 -22.16 6.51
N PRO A 156 11.14 -21.80 6.49
CA PRO A 156 12.02 -22.23 5.41
C PRO A 156 12.33 -23.74 5.47
N GLU A 157 11.78 -24.48 6.45
CA GLU A 157 12.10 -25.89 6.66
C GLU A 157 10.89 -26.77 7.01
N VAL A 158 9.71 -26.57 6.39
CA VAL A 158 8.67 -27.62 6.38
C VAL A 158 8.03 -27.71 5.01
N ILE A 159 8.69 -28.48 4.14
CA ILE A 159 8.13 -29.56 3.32
C ILE A 159 6.83 -29.19 2.57
N HIS A 160 6.91 -29.17 1.23
CA HIS A 160 5.81 -29.63 0.39
C HIS A 160 5.32 -30.97 0.96
N PHE A 161 4.27 -30.95 1.78
CA PHE A 161 3.51 -32.15 2.07
C PHE A 161 2.62 -32.32 0.84
N PRO A 162 2.96 -33.17 -0.16
CA PRO A 162 1.92 -33.63 -1.05
C PRO A 162 0.88 -34.26 -0.12
N ARG A 163 -0.35 -33.76 -0.14
CA ARG A 163 -1.49 -34.53 0.35
C ARG A 163 -1.53 -35.81 -0.51
N LYS A 164 -0.74 -36.83 -0.18
CA LYS A 164 -0.85 -38.14 -0.81
C LYS A 164 -2.23 -38.66 -0.44
N PRO A 165 -3.12 -38.94 -1.41
CA PRO A 165 -4.36 -39.61 -1.10
C PRO A 165 -4.02 -40.97 -0.50
N ALA A 166 -4.71 -41.33 0.58
CA ALA A 166 -4.58 -42.62 1.23
C ALA A 166 -4.91 -43.73 0.22
N VAL A 167 -3.89 -44.40 -0.32
CA VAL A 167 -4.08 -45.60 -1.13
C VAL A 167 -3.93 -46.80 -0.20
N TYR A 168 -5.06 -47.43 0.10
CA TYR A 168 -5.16 -48.68 0.85
C TYR A 168 -4.22 -49.74 0.27
N TRP A 169 -3.46 -50.40 1.14
CA TRP A 169 -2.79 -51.64 0.78
C TRP A 169 -3.86 -52.72 0.56
N LYS A 170 -3.92 -53.27 -0.64
CA LYS A 170 -4.62 -54.51 -0.94
C LYS A 170 -3.55 -55.59 -0.83
N ILE A 171 -3.55 -56.37 0.25
CA ILE A 171 -2.75 -57.60 0.33
C ILE A 171 -3.42 -58.57 -0.64
N SER A 172 -2.89 -58.69 -1.86
CA SER A 172 -3.17 -59.85 -2.70
C SER A 172 -2.08 -60.88 -2.44
N THR A 173 -2.52 -62.01 -1.90
CA THR A 173 -1.75 -63.23 -1.71
C THR A 173 -0.99 -63.64 -2.97
N ILE A 174 0.31 -63.79 -2.83
CA ILE A 174 1.18 -64.40 -3.84
C ILE A 174 0.92 -65.91 -3.78
N SER A 175 0.36 -66.47 -4.85
CA SER A 175 0.48 -67.91 -5.11
C SER A 175 1.50 -68.09 -6.24
N LEU A 176 2.54 -68.88 -5.94
CA LEU A 176 3.54 -69.32 -6.89
C LEU A 176 2.89 -70.28 -7.89
N THR A 177 3.08 -70.05 -9.19
CA THR A 177 3.37 -71.11 -10.17
C THR A 177 4.05 -70.53 -11.42
N GLU A 178 5.23 -71.09 -11.71
CA GLU A 178 5.79 -71.47 -13.02
C GLU A 178 6.09 -70.38 -14.08
N VAL A 179 7.39 -70.08 -14.32
CA VAL A 179 8.27 -70.71 -15.32
C VAL A 179 7.86 -70.41 -16.76
N THR A 180 8.59 -69.52 -17.43
CA THR A 180 9.33 -69.81 -18.67
C THR A 180 10.01 -68.55 -19.22
N SER A 181 11.24 -68.77 -19.66
CA SER A 181 12.22 -67.84 -20.20
C SER A 181 11.73 -67.07 -21.42
N THR A 182 12.06 -65.78 -21.52
CA THR A 182 12.34 -65.17 -22.84
C THR A 182 13.35 -64.03 -22.69
N VAL A 183 14.50 -64.27 -23.32
CA VAL A 183 15.59 -63.34 -23.56
C VAL A 183 15.10 -62.24 -24.50
N ILE A 184 15.18 -60.96 -24.10
CA ILE A 184 15.12 -59.84 -25.05
C ILE A 184 16.22 -58.83 -24.71
N LEU A 185 17.28 -58.97 -25.51
CA LEU A 185 18.33 -58.05 -25.96
C LEU A 185 18.15 -56.55 -25.65
N LEU A 186 19.21 -55.95 -25.08
CA LEU A 186 19.52 -54.53 -25.26
C LEU A 186 19.73 -54.20 -26.75
N PRO A 187 19.48 -52.93 -27.11
CA PRO A 187 20.48 -52.24 -27.91
C PRO A 187 20.89 -50.89 -27.30
N SER A 188 22.20 -50.79 -27.15
CA SER A 188 23.02 -49.58 -27.11
C SER A 188 22.67 -48.55 -28.20
N ARG A 189 22.57 -47.27 -27.84
CA ARG A 189 22.78 -46.16 -28.78
C ARG A 189 23.23 -44.86 -28.07
N THR A 190 24.53 -44.57 -28.22
CA THR A 190 25.23 -43.27 -28.46
C THR A 190 24.86 -42.04 -27.61
N ARG A 191 25.82 -41.47 -26.86
CA ARG A 191 26.64 -40.27 -27.19
C ARG A 191 25.75 -39.03 -27.49
N ASP A 192 25.80 -37.92 -26.74
CA ASP A 192 26.92 -36.99 -26.57
C ASP A 192 26.78 -36.21 -25.23
N HIS A 193 27.83 -36.11 -24.38
CA HIS A 193 28.73 -34.94 -24.19
C HIS A 193 27.97 -33.59 -24.08
N TRP A 194 28.08 -32.76 -23.02
CA TRP A 194 29.27 -32.21 -22.35
C TRP A 194 28.86 -31.71 -20.93
N PHE A 195 29.25 -32.38 -19.85
CA PHE A 195 30.37 -32.05 -18.95
C PHE A 195 30.90 -30.60 -19.02
N TRP A 196 30.57 -29.81 -17.98
CA TRP A 196 31.28 -28.59 -17.59
C TRP A 196 32.59 -28.95 -16.88
N PRO A 197 33.70 -28.22 -17.08
CA PRO A 197 34.77 -28.20 -16.10
C PRO A 197 34.74 -26.91 -15.27
N LEU A 198 34.58 -27.09 -13.97
CA LEU A 198 35.19 -26.24 -12.94
C LEU A 198 36.72 -26.35 -13.06
N VAL A 199 37.46 -25.27 -12.76
CA VAL A 199 38.76 -25.24 -12.01
C VAL A 199 39.58 -23.98 -12.37
N SER A 200 39.62 -23.08 -11.38
CA SER A 200 40.73 -22.27 -10.81
C SER A 200 41.93 -21.75 -11.63
N GLY A 201 42.39 -20.55 -11.21
CA GLY A 201 43.82 -20.15 -11.16
C GLY A 201 44.11 -18.84 -11.91
N LEU A 202 44.30 -17.69 -11.26
CA LEU A 202 45.50 -17.13 -10.61
C LEU A 202 46.46 -16.38 -11.58
N GLN A 203 46.93 -15.20 -11.10
CA GLN A 203 47.96 -14.24 -11.58
C GLN A 203 47.42 -13.06 -12.41
N ARG A 204 47.50 -11.78 -12.02
CA ARG A 204 48.50 -10.89 -11.36
C ARG A 204 49.57 -10.36 -12.34
N THR A 205 49.67 -9.01 -12.37
CA THR A 205 50.65 -8.13 -13.06
C THR A 205 50.50 -8.07 -14.59
N SER A 206 50.66 -6.94 -15.27
CA SER A 206 51.31 -5.64 -15.00
C SER A 206 50.52 -4.50 -15.62
#